data_AF-A0A662LMU8-F1
#
_entry.id   AF-A0A662LMU8-F1
#
_cell.length_a   1.000
_cell.length_b   1.000
_cell.length_c   1.000
_cell.angle_alpha   90.00
_cell.angle_beta   90.00
_cell.angle_gamma   90.00
#
_symmetry.space_group_name_H-M   'P 1'
#
loop_
_entity.id
_entity.type
_entity.pdbx_description
1 polymer ?
#
loop_
_entity_poly.entity_id
_entity_poly.type
_entity_poly.pdbx_seq_one_letter_code
_entity_poly.pdbx_strand_id
1 'polypeptide(L)'
;TLVADTLYRLLAQDLKRYEKTTPKTLFSDFINCSCKGKVKDDKIIIQMKKKATTPIFKSCDVFRDSYEVPWFGGKKLHYEWIS
;
A
#
# COMPACT_ATOMS: atom_id res chain seq x y z
N THR A 1 -18.54 -0.29 -6.99
CA THR A 1 -18.46 -1.52 -7.81
C THR A 1 -18.14 -2.68 -6.90
N LEU A 2 -18.87 -3.80 -7.00
CA LEU A 2 -18.74 -4.96 -6.10
C LEU A 2 -17.30 -5.50 -5.98
N VAL A 3 -16.56 -5.48 -7.10
CA VAL A 3 -15.16 -5.96 -7.19
C VAL A 3 -14.23 -5.15 -6.29
N ALA A 4 -14.31 -3.81 -6.34
CA ALA A 4 -13.48 -2.94 -5.51
C ALA A 4 -13.76 -3.17 -4.02
N ASP A 5 -15.03 -3.33 -3.65
CA ASP A 5 -15.44 -3.59 -2.28
C ASP A 5 -14.86 -4.92 -1.75
N THR A 6 -14.86 -5.96 -2.59
CA THR A 6 -14.28 -7.26 -2.26
C THR A 6 -12.76 -7.18 -2.09
N LEU A 7 -12.06 -6.49 -3.01
CA LEU A 7 -10.61 -6.28 -2.93
C LEU A 7 -10.21 -5.49 -1.68
N TYR A 8 -10.97 -4.45 -1.32
CA TYR A 8 -10.72 -3.70 -0.09
C TYR A 8 -10.99 -4.52 1.16
N ARG A 9 -11.97 -5.43 1.16
CA ARG A 9 -12.18 -6.35 2.29
C ARG A 9 -11.02 -7.33 2.46
N LEU A 10 -10.48 -7.88 1.37
CA LEU A 10 -9.30 -8.73 1.42
C LEU A 10 -8.10 -7.96 1.97
N LEU A 11 -7.86 -6.74 1.46
CA LEU A 11 -6.80 -5.87 1.98
C LEU A 11 -7.00 -5.51 3.46
N ALA A 12 -8.24 -5.31 3.90
CA ALA A 12 -8.56 -5.03 5.31
C ALA A 12 -8.27 -6.22 6.24
N GLN A 13 -8.32 -7.46 5.74
CA GLN A 13 -7.93 -8.65 6.51
C GLN A 13 -6.41 -8.75 6.70
N ASP A 14 -5.62 -8.33 5.72
CA ASP A 14 -4.15 -8.32 5.81
C ASP A 14 -3.61 -7.18 6.70
N LEU A 15 -4.42 -6.15 6.96
CA LEU A 15 -4.08 -5.00 7.77
C LEU A 15 -4.60 -5.16 9.20
N LYS A 16 -3.73 -5.55 10.13
CA LYS A 16 -4.05 -5.61 11.57
C LYS A 16 -4.64 -4.28 12.06
N ARG A 17 -5.79 -4.33 12.73
CA ARG A 17 -6.63 -3.20 13.19
C ARG A 17 -7.56 -2.54 12.15
N TYR A 18 -7.47 -2.90 10.87
CA TYR A 18 -8.39 -2.42 9.82
C TYR A 18 -9.47 -3.44 9.42
N GLU A 19 -9.51 -4.61 10.05
CA GLU A 19 -10.48 -5.68 9.76
C GLU A 19 -11.95 -5.23 9.80
N LYS A 20 -12.26 -4.24 10.65
CA LYS A 20 -13.63 -3.71 10.85
C LYS A 20 -13.88 -2.38 10.14
N THR A 21 -12.89 -1.80 9.47
CA THR A 21 -13.06 -0.51 8.79
C THR A 21 -13.76 -0.65 7.45
N THR A 22 -14.54 0.37 7.09
CA THR A 22 -15.28 0.41 5.84
C THR A 22 -14.34 0.55 4.64
N PRO A 23 -14.63 -0.11 3.50
CA PRO A 23 -13.86 0.04 2.25
C PRO A 23 -13.65 1.49 1.79
N LYS A 24 -14.60 2.39 2.10
CA LYS A 24 -14.45 3.83 1.82
C LYS A 24 -13.30 4.47 2.60
N THR A 25 -13.18 4.16 3.89
CA THR A 25 -12.11 4.66 4.75
C THR A 25 -10.77 4.11 4.28
N LEU A 26 -10.74 2.82 3.95
CA LEU A 26 -9.55 2.18 3.40
C LEU A 26 -9.12 2.84 2.08
N PHE A 27 -10.06 3.09 1.17
CA PHE A 27 -9.78 3.81 -0.07
C PHE A 27 -9.21 5.20 0.19
N SER A 28 -9.81 5.98 1.10
CA SER A 28 -9.34 7.32 1.43
C SER A 28 -7.94 7.32 2.06
N ASP A 29 -7.68 6.37 2.95
CA ASP A 29 -6.43 6.27 3.71
C ASP A 29 -5.30 5.58 2.94
N PHE A 30 -5.62 4.80 1.91
CA PHE A 30 -4.66 3.97 1.19
C PHE A 30 -4.48 4.40 -0.27
N ILE A 31 -5.57 4.44 -1.04
CA ILE A 31 -5.52 4.68 -2.48
C ILE A 31 -5.54 6.17 -2.80
N ASN A 32 -6.40 6.92 -2.12
CA ASN A 32 -6.51 8.38 -2.27
C ASN A 32 -5.43 9.12 -1.47
N CYS A 33 -4.22 8.56 -1.43
CA CYS A 33 -3.06 9.19 -0.80
C CYS A 33 -2.16 9.81 -1.85
N SER A 34 -1.68 11.02 -1.55
CA SER A 34 -0.66 11.68 -2.36
C SER A 34 0.69 10.98 -2.17
N CYS A 35 0.93 9.96 -3.00
CA CYS A 35 2.19 9.23 -3.06
C CYS A 35 3.04 9.76 -4.22
N LYS A 36 4.37 9.74 -4.07
CA LYS A 36 5.29 10.01 -5.18
C LYS A 36 5.95 8.70 -5.60
N GLY A 37 5.64 8.23 -6.80
CA GLY A 37 6.32 7.09 -7.41
C GLY A 37 7.56 7.56 -8.18
N LYS A 38 8.72 6.97 -7.88
CA LYS A 38 9.93 7.10 -8.69
C LYS A 38 10.30 5.73 -9.24
N VAL A 39 10.38 5.61 -10.55
CA VAL A 39 10.92 4.42 -11.20
C VAL A 39 12.40 4.68 -11.47
N LYS A 40 13.28 3.87 -10.90
CA LYS A 40 14.72 3.95 -11.11
C LYS A 40 15.21 2.61 -11.62
N ASP A 41 15.56 2.53 -12.90
CA ASP A 41 16.08 1.36 -13.60
C ASP A 41 15.31 0.06 -13.28
N ASP A 42 15.73 -0.66 -12.24
CA ASP A 42 15.20 -1.96 -11.82
C ASP A 42 14.30 -1.90 -10.55
N LYS A 43 14.10 -0.71 -9.98
CA LYS A 43 13.35 -0.52 -8.75
C LYS A 43 12.26 0.52 -8.89
N ILE A 44 11.13 0.25 -8.27
CA ILE A 44 10.01 1.18 -8.12
C ILE A 44 10.01 1.62 -6.67
N ILE A 45 10.18 2.91 -6.44
CA ILE A 45 10.18 3.51 -5.11
C ILE A 45 8.89 4.30 -4.95
N ILE A 46 8.02 3.84 -4.05
CA ILE A 46 6.78 4.54 -3.70
C ILE A 46 7.02 5.31 -2.40
N GLN A 47 7.13 6.62 -2.52
CA GLN A 47 7.30 7.52 -1.39
C GLN A 47 5.92 7.89 -0.84
N MET A 48 5.60 7.37 0.35
CA MET A 48 4.37 7.64 1.07
C MET A 48 4.62 8.63 2.20
N LYS A 49 3.75 9.64 2.32
CA LYS A 49 3.79 10.56 3.46
C LYS A 49 3.42 9.84 4.74
N LYS A 50 4.13 10.12 5.83
CA LYS A 50 3.76 9.64 7.16
C LYS A 50 2.39 10.21 7.57
N LYS A 51 1.49 9.34 8.00
CA LYS A 51 0.17 9.64 8.56
C LYS A 51 0.02 8.91 9.89
N ALA A 52 -1.03 9.23 10.65
CA ALA A 52 -1.41 8.50 11.87
C ALA A 52 -1.57 6.98 11.63
N THR A 53 -1.83 6.59 10.39
CA THR A 53 -2.04 5.22 9.91
C THR A 53 -0.74 4.50 9.51
N THR A 54 0.38 5.21 9.35
CA THR A 54 1.72 4.67 9.02
C THR A 54 2.24 3.55 9.92
N PRO A 55 2.04 3.56 11.25
CA PRO A 55 2.48 2.47 12.12
C PRO A 55 1.86 1.12 11.72
N ILE A 56 0.65 1.14 11.17
CA ILE A 56 -0.08 -0.06 10.78
C ILE A 56 0.47 -0.59 9.45
N PHE A 57 0.76 0.28 8.49
CA PHE A 57 1.41 -0.12 7.26
C PHE A 57 2.79 -0.72 7.50
N LYS A 58 3.58 -0.15 8.41
CA LYS A 58 4.89 -0.72 8.81
C LYS A 58 4.80 -2.10 9.47
N SER A 59 3.63 -2.47 9.97
CA SER A 59 3.40 -3.77 10.63
C SER A 59 2.98 -4.88 9.67
N CYS A 60 2.73 -4.55 8.40
CA CYS A 60 2.29 -5.50 7.38
C CYS A 60 3.47 -5.84 6.46
N ASP A 61 3.70 -7.13 6.26
CA ASP A 61 4.90 -7.64 5.58
C ASP A 61 4.97 -7.17 4.11
N VAL A 62 3.81 -6.99 3.47
CA VAL A 62 3.68 -6.47 2.09
C VAL A 62 4.30 -5.09 1.91
N PHE A 63 4.30 -4.24 2.93
CA PHE A 63 4.86 -2.89 2.87
C PHE A 63 6.27 -2.81 3.45
N ARG A 64 6.70 -3.85 4.17
CA ARG A 64 8.04 -3.95 4.73
C ARG A 64 9.02 -4.50 3.72
N ASP A 65 8.60 -5.52 2.98
CA ASP A 65 9.47 -6.25 2.08
C ASP A 65 9.37 -5.71 0.66
N SER A 66 10.50 -5.79 -0.04
CA SER A 66 10.53 -5.53 -1.47
C SER A 66 10.19 -6.79 -2.23
N TYR A 67 9.15 -6.72 -3.05
CA TYR A 67 8.73 -7.81 -3.92
C TYR A 67 8.84 -7.42 -5.38
N GLU A 68 9.06 -8.43 -6.22
CA GLU A 68 9.11 -8.27 -7.67
C GLU A 68 7.69 -8.15 -8.20
N VAL A 69 7.50 -7.23 -9.15
CA VAL A 69 6.21 -7.00 -9.81
C VAL A 69 6.29 -7.59 -11.21
N PRO A 70 5.79 -8.83 -11.45
CA PRO A 70 6.02 -9.54 -12.71
C PRO A 70 5.43 -8.81 -13.92
N TRP A 71 4.27 -8.19 -13.75
CA TRP A 71 3.60 -7.40 -14.79
C TRP A 71 4.25 -6.04 -15.06
N PHE A 72 5.22 -5.62 -14.22
CA PHE A 72 5.98 -4.38 -14.39
C PHE A 72 7.46 -4.67 -14.73
N GLY A 73 7.69 -5.72 -15.53
CA GLY A 73 9.02 -6.10 -16.00
C GLY A 73 9.94 -6.64 -14.91
N GLY A 74 9.36 -7.25 -13.86
CA GLY A 74 10.13 -7.85 -12.75
C GLY A 74 10.77 -6.84 -11.80
N LYS A 75 10.48 -5.55 -11.95
CA LYS A 75 11.07 -4.51 -11.10
C LYS A 75 10.69 -4.71 -9.65
N LYS A 76 11.64 -4.41 -8.75
CA LYS A 76 11.44 -4.54 -7.30
C LYS A 76 10.72 -3.31 -6.76
N LEU A 77 9.53 -3.52 -6.20
CA LEU A 77 8.78 -2.47 -5.53
C LEU A 77 9.33 -2.27 -4.11
N HIS A 78 9.48 -1.02 -3.71
CA HIS A 78 9.90 -0.64 -2.37
C HIS A 78 9.08 0.56 -1.88
N TYR A 79 8.68 0.53 -0.61
CA TYR A 79 7.93 1.61 0.02
C TYR A 79 8.84 2.43 0.93
N GLU A 80 8.95 3.73 0.66
CA GLU A 80 9.69 4.67 1.49
C GLU A 80 8.73 5.61 2.24
N TRP A 81 9.01 5.84 3.53
CA TRP A 81 8.20 6.73 4.37
C TRP A 81 8.84 8.10 4.48
N ILE A 82 8.31 9.09 3.75
CA ILE A 82 8.78 10.47 3.79
C ILE A 82 8.06 11.28 4.88
N SER A 83 8.79 12.17 5.54
CA SER A 83 8.26 13.07 6.59
C SER A 83 7.51 14.26 6.02
#